data_AF-A0A9X6ZXK8-F1
#
_entry.id   AF-A0A9X6ZXK8-F1
#
_cell.length_a   1.000
_cell.length_b   1.000
_cell.length_c   1.000
_cell.angle_alpha   90.00
_cell.angle_beta   90.00
_cell.angle_gamma   90.00
#
_symmetry.space_group_name_H-M   'P 1'
#
loop_
_entity.id
_entity.type
_entity.pdbx_description
1 polymer ?
#
loop_
_entity_poly.entity_id
_entity_poly.type
_entity_poly.pdbx_seq_one_letter_code
_entity_poly.pdbx_strand_id
1 'polypeptide(L)'
;VGGRCHTRRGDFADEQIVERGGEYIDQWQVSIQQLAAELGLQFDNLTAAEVPGTEQFLYFNGAPYSFAELVTDFEQVFDQIQADALAAGFPTLYNHYTERGFELDHMSISDYINTYVPGGITSRFGKYLDILFNNFLSSESSDTSSLYLVYALSFGLIEFGEQFHVHGGNDQIPKRLKKRLHGQIVTETRLIGIKEKEN
;
A
#
# COMPACT_ATOMS: atom_id res chain seq x y z
N VAL A 1 10.55 -4.41 20.28
CA VAL A 1 9.26 -3.81 19.86
C VAL A 1 9.45 -3.26 18.45
N GLY A 2 8.40 -3.26 17.63
CA GLY A 2 8.46 -2.74 16.26
C GLY A 2 7.64 -3.52 15.24
N GLY A 3 7.50 -4.84 15.43
CA GLY A 3 6.75 -5.67 14.48
C GLY A 3 7.38 -5.61 13.10
N ARG A 4 6.60 -5.14 12.10
CA ARG A 4 7.06 -4.95 10.72
C ARG A 4 7.81 -3.64 10.46
N CYS A 5 8.05 -2.81 11.48
CA CYS A 5 8.92 -1.62 11.37
C CYS A 5 10.23 -1.88 12.11
N HIS A 6 11.34 -1.97 11.36
CA HIS A 6 12.64 -2.35 11.89
C HIS A 6 13.77 -1.70 11.09
N THR A 7 14.54 -0.83 11.76
CA THR A 7 15.62 -0.08 11.11
C THR A 7 16.97 -0.66 11.52
N ARG A 8 17.80 -1.00 10.53
CA ARG A 8 19.20 -1.40 10.68
C ARG A 8 20.09 -0.16 10.66
N ARG A 9 21.11 -0.11 11.55
CA ARG A 9 22.01 1.04 11.75
C ARG A 9 23.42 0.57 12.07
N GLY A 10 24.43 1.35 11.69
CA GLY A 10 25.84 1.10 12.05
C GLY A 10 26.58 0.08 11.18
N ASP A 11 25.94 -0.42 10.12
CA ASP A 11 26.54 -1.36 9.17
C ASP A 11 27.14 -0.69 7.92
N PHE A 12 26.82 0.59 7.70
CA PHE A 12 27.19 1.36 6.51
C PHE A 12 27.89 2.66 6.93
N ALA A 13 28.70 3.21 6.03
CA ALA A 13 29.38 4.48 6.24
C ALA A 13 28.38 5.65 6.38
N ASP A 14 28.87 6.79 6.85
CA ASP A 14 28.10 8.05 6.90
C ASP A 14 26.75 7.94 7.64
N GLU A 15 26.71 7.08 8.67
CA GLU A 15 25.52 6.83 9.51
C GLU A 15 24.28 6.35 8.72
N GLN A 16 24.49 5.80 7.53
CA GLN A 16 23.40 5.28 6.71
C GLN A 16 22.59 4.20 7.44
N ILE A 17 21.28 4.26 7.24
CA ILE A 17 20.30 3.34 7.80
C ILE A 17 19.64 2.54 6.69
N VAL A 18 19.06 1.39 7.06
CA VAL A 18 18.20 0.61 6.17
C VAL A 18 16.92 0.27 6.90
N GLU A 19 15.78 0.70 6.37
CA GLU A 19 14.49 0.15 6.79
C GLU A 19 14.36 -1.28 6.25
N ARG A 20 14.10 -2.24 7.14
CA ARG A 20 13.94 -3.66 6.79
C ARG A 20 12.46 -4.06 6.70
N GLY A 21 11.57 -3.08 6.64
CA GLY A 21 10.13 -3.25 6.69
C GLY A 21 9.43 -1.95 6.35
N GLY A 22 8.35 -1.59 7.04
CA GLY A 22 7.56 -0.41 6.72
C GLY A 22 8.37 0.90 6.82
N GLU A 23 8.61 1.53 5.68
CA GLU A 23 9.40 2.76 5.52
C GLU A 23 8.53 3.98 5.17
N TYR A 24 7.68 3.87 4.16
CA TYR A 24 7.02 5.02 3.60
C TYR A 24 5.80 5.48 4.41
N ILE A 25 5.71 6.80 4.57
CA ILE A 25 4.61 7.52 5.19
C ILE A 25 4.12 8.56 4.19
N ASP A 26 2.84 8.48 3.88
CA ASP A 26 2.19 9.37 2.92
C ASP A 26 1.65 10.65 3.56
N GLN A 27 1.50 11.73 2.78
CA GLN A 27 0.95 13.00 3.26
C GLN A 27 -0.46 12.89 3.86
N TRP A 28 -1.29 11.96 3.37
CA TRP A 28 -2.64 11.73 3.88
C TRP A 28 -2.68 10.90 5.15
N GLN A 29 -1.58 10.26 5.55
CA GLN A 29 -1.50 9.44 6.76
C GLN A 29 -1.30 10.30 8.02
N VAL A 30 -2.27 11.18 8.28
CA VAL A 30 -2.17 12.22 9.33
C VAL A 30 -1.98 11.65 10.73
N SER A 31 -2.55 10.48 11.04
CA SER A 31 -2.45 9.89 12.38
C SER A 31 -1.03 9.47 12.74
N ILE A 32 -0.29 8.85 11.81
CA ILE A 32 1.10 8.46 12.07
C ILE A 32 2.02 9.68 12.09
N GLN A 33 1.72 10.70 11.28
CA GLN A 33 2.44 11.98 11.31
C GLN A 33 2.28 12.73 12.62
N GLN A 34 1.05 12.83 13.14
CA GLN A 34 0.77 13.43 14.44
C GLN A 34 1.46 12.66 15.57
N LEU A 35 1.39 11.33 15.56
CA LEU A 35 2.08 10.49 16.54
C LEU A 35 3.61 10.70 16.50
N ALA A 36 4.21 10.77 15.32
CA ALA A 36 5.64 11.05 15.19
C ALA A 36 5.99 12.42 15.78
N ALA A 37 5.21 13.47 15.48
CA ALA A 37 5.40 14.80 16.03
C ALA A 37 5.28 14.82 17.56
N GLU A 38 4.26 14.17 18.13
CA GLU A 38 4.10 14.03 19.59
C GLU A 38 5.29 13.34 20.24
N LEU A 39 5.90 12.37 19.56
CA LEU A 39 7.10 11.66 20.02
C LEU A 39 8.38 12.45 19.80
N GLY A 40 8.32 13.66 19.22
CA GLY A 40 9.47 14.50 18.90
C GLY A 40 10.33 13.94 17.78
N LEU A 41 9.73 13.22 16.83
CA LEU A 41 10.38 12.69 15.65
C LEU A 41 10.28 13.68 14.49
N GLN A 42 11.29 13.66 13.64
CA GLN A 42 11.34 14.44 12.41
C GLN A 42 11.16 13.51 11.22
N PHE A 43 10.72 14.06 10.10
CA PHE A 43 10.61 13.35 8.83
C PHE A 43 11.66 13.86 7.85
N ASP A 44 12.25 12.96 7.08
CA ASP A 44 12.91 13.34 5.83
C ASP A 44 11.86 13.26 4.70
N ASN A 45 11.88 14.24 3.81
CA ASN A 45 11.02 14.28 2.62
C ASN A 45 11.80 13.71 1.43
N LEU A 46 11.42 12.52 0.99
CA LEU A 46 12.10 11.77 -0.06
C LEU A 46 11.91 12.41 -1.43
N THR A 47 10.73 12.97 -1.71
CA THR A 47 10.48 13.63 -3.00
C THR A 47 11.21 14.98 -3.11
N ALA A 48 11.55 15.62 -1.99
CA ALA A 48 12.39 16.81 -1.99
C ALA A 48 13.85 16.53 -2.38
N ALA A 49 14.28 15.25 -2.38
CA ALA A 49 15.61 14.83 -2.80
C ALA A 49 15.71 14.53 -4.31
N GLU A 50 14.59 14.54 -5.03
CA GLU A 50 14.57 14.33 -6.48
C GLU A 50 15.23 15.50 -7.22
N VAL A 51 15.87 15.20 -8.36
CA VAL A 51 16.55 16.22 -9.16
C VAL A 51 15.49 17.08 -9.87
N PRO A 52 15.55 18.43 -9.77
CA PRO A 52 14.58 19.28 -10.46
C PRO A 52 14.54 19.02 -11.97
N GLY A 53 13.34 18.80 -12.50
CA GLY A 53 13.12 18.52 -13.92
C GLY A 53 13.22 17.05 -14.33
N THR A 54 13.38 16.12 -13.38
CA THR A 54 13.17 14.70 -13.65
C THR A 54 11.71 14.32 -13.50
N GLU A 55 11.22 13.42 -14.36
CA GLU A 55 9.88 12.86 -14.28
C GLU A 55 9.99 11.34 -14.15
N GLN A 56 9.17 10.77 -13.27
CA GLN A 56 9.03 9.32 -13.16
C GLN A 56 8.32 8.80 -14.41
N PHE A 57 8.74 7.62 -14.89
CA PHE A 57 8.08 6.94 -15.99
C PHE A 57 8.12 5.44 -15.79
N LEU A 58 7.13 4.75 -16.34
CA LEU A 58 7.06 3.30 -16.37
C LEU A 58 7.79 2.79 -17.61
N TYR A 59 8.32 1.57 -17.60
CA TYR A 59 9.04 1.03 -18.75
C TYR A 59 8.51 -0.35 -19.12
N PHE A 60 7.82 -0.43 -20.26
CA PHE A 60 7.16 -1.66 -20.72
C PHE A 60 7.47 -1.93 -22.17
N ASN A 61 7.70 -3.21 -22.50
CA ASN A 61 7.91 -3.67 -23.89
C ASN A 61 9.06 -2.93 -24.62
N GLY A 62 10.10 -2.51 -23.90
CA GLY A 62 11.25 -1.82 -24.48
C GLY A 62 11.03 -0.32 -24.76
N ALA A 63 9.96 0.28 -24.25
CA ALA A 63 9.69 1.71 -24.40
C ALA A 63 9.21 2.35 -23.07
N PRO A 64 9.47 3.64 -22.85
CA PRO A 64 8.82 4.41 -21.80
C PRO A 64 7.29 4.38 -21.96
N TYR A 65 6.61 4.41 -20.83
CA TYR A 65 5.17 4.55 -20.68
C TYR A 65 4.96 5.67 -19.67
N SER A 66 4.58 6.82 -20.22
CA SER A 66 4.43 8.06 -19.44
C SER A 66 3.17 8.03 -18.58
N PHE A 67 3.14 8.87 -17.54
CA PHE A 67 1.95 9.05 -16.72
C PHE A 67 0.73 9.51 -17.55
N ALA A 68 0.94 10.36 -18.56
CA ALA A 68 -0.14 10.80 -19.44
C ALA A 68 -0.76 9.64 -20.24
N GLU A 69 0.06 8.72 -20.74
CA GLU A 69 -0.43 7.50 -21.38
C GLU A 69 -1.14 6.57 -20.39
N LEU A 70 -0.62 6.45 -19.16
CA LEU A 70 -1.27 5.70 -18.08
C LEU A 70 -2.69 6.22 -17.80
N VAL A 71 -2.84 7.54 -17.67
CA VAL A 71 -4.13 8.19 -17.45
C VAL A 71 -5.07 7.95 -18.63
N THR A 72 -4.58 8.07 -19.86
CA THR A 72 -5.40 7.80 -21.07
C THR A 72 -5.88 6.34 -21.12
N ASP A 73 -5.07 5.39 -20.70
CA ASP A 73 -5.48 3.97 -20.64
C ASP A 73 -6.44 3.71 -19.47
N PHE A 74 -6.26 4.39 -18.34
CA PHE A 74 -7.18 4.30 -17.20
C PHE A 74 -8.57 4.87 -17.53
N GLU A 75 -8.64 6.00 -18.24
CA GLU A 75 -9.90 6.62 -18.66
C GLU A 75 -10.78 5.66 -19.48
N GLN A 76 -10.17 4.73 -20.24
CA GLN A 76 -10.90 3.75 -21.04
C GLN A 76 -11.68 2.72 -20.20
N VAL A 77 -11.28 2.51 -18.94
CA VAL A 77 -11.93 1.54 -18.03
C VAL A 77 -12.62 2.20 -16.84
N PHE A 78 -12.51 3.52 -16.71
CA PHE A 78 -12.99 4.26 -15.54
C PHE A 78 -14.47 4.03 -15.28
N ASP A 79 -15.32 4.18 -16.30
CA ASP A 79 -16.77 4.01 -16.16
C ASP A 79 -17.15 2.58 -15.75
N GLN A 80 -16.44 1.57 -16.26
CA GLN A 80 -16.65 0.17 -15.86
C GLN A 80 -16.29 -0.05 -14.39
N ILE A 81 -15.15 0.47 -13.94
CA ILE A 81 -14.72 0.40 -12.54
C ILE A 81 -15.71 1.10 -11.61
N GLN A 82 -16.19 2.29 -11.99
CA GLN A 82 -17.19 3.02 -11.21
C GLN A 82 -18.51 2.26 -11.13
N ALA A 83 -18.97 1.67 -12.24
CA ALA A 83 -20.18 0.85 -12.28
C ALA A 83 -20.05 -0.38 -11.36
N ASP A 84 -18.91 -1.08 -11.43
CA ASP A 84 -18.63 -2.24 -10.58
C ASP A 84 -18.54 -1.87 -9.10
N ALA A 85 -17.86 -0.78 -8.76
CA ALA A 85 -17.73 -0.31 -7.37
C ALA A 85 -19.10 0.06 -6.78
N LEU A 86 -19.94 0.75 -7.56
CA LEU A 86 -21.31 1.12 -7.16
C LEU A 86 -22.17 -0.13 -6.96
N ALA A 87 -22.13 -1.07 -7.90
CA ALA A 87 -22.91 -2.30 -7.84
C ALA A 87 -22.45 -3.23 -6.72
N ALA A 88 -21.15 -3.28 -6.44
CA ALA A 88 -20.58 -4.05 -5.34
C ALA A 88 -21.03 -3.52 -3.97
N GLY A 89 -21.13 -2.20 -3.83
CA GLY A 89 -21.59 -1.55 -2.59
C GLY A 89 -20.52 -1.59 -1.50
N PHE A 90 -19.56 -0.67 -1.54
CA PHE A 90 -18.47 -0.60 -0.56
C PHE A 90 -18.99 -0.34 0.88
N PRO A 91 -18.48 -1.06 1.92
CA PRO A 91 -17.57 -2.20 1.83
C PRO A 91 -18.32 -3.53 1.60
N THR A 92 -17.77 -4.38 0.73
CA THR A 92 -18.18 -5.80 0.67
C THR A 92 -17.62 -6.52 1.91
N LEU A 93 -18.50 -7.18 2.68
CA LEU A 93 -18.14 -7.92 3.89
C LEU A 93 -18.50 -9.40 3.72
N TYR A 94 -17.81 -10.29 4.43
CA TYR A 94 -18.10 -11.74 4.39
C TYR A 94 -19.54 -12.11 4.77
N ASN A 95 -20.23 -11.25 5.54
CA ASN A 95 -21.59 -11.45 6.05
C ASN A 95 -22.60 -10.41 5.53
N HIS A 96 -22.17 -9.50 4.66
CA HIS A 96 -23.03 -8.48 4.08
C HIS A 96 -22.44 -8.02 2.74
N TYR A 97 -23.05 -8.48 1.65
CA TYR A 97 -22.57 -8.24 0.30
C TYR A 97 -23.72 -8.23 -0.72
N THR A 98 -23.48 -7.61 -1.86
CA THR A 98 -24.34 -7.67 -3.05
C THR A 98 -23.93 -8.85 -3.93
N GLU A 99 -24.78 -9.22 -4.89
CA GLU A 99 -24.43 -10.24 -5.89
C GLU A 99 -23.16 -9.86 -6.66
N ARG A 100 -23.04 -8.60 -7.11
CA ARG A 100 -21.84 -8.12 -7.80
C ARG A 100 -20.61 -8.12 -6.90
N GLY A 101 -20.76 -7.75 -5.63
CA GLY A 101 -19.68 -7.83 -4.65
C GLY A 101 -19.17 -9.26 -4.49
N PHE A 102 -20.07 -10.25 -4.44
CA PHE A 102 -19.72 -11.67 -4.39
C PHE A 102 -18.98 -12.12 -5.66
N GLU A 103 -19.49 -11.77 -6.84
CA GLU A 103 -18.86 -12.11 -8.13
C GLU A 103 -17.42 -11.57 -8.22
N LEU A 104 -17.23 -10.29 -7.87
CA LEU A 104 -15.92 -9.64 -7.88
C LEU A 104 -14.98 -10.23 -6.83
N ASP A 105 -15.51 -10.66 -5.68
CA ASP A 105 -14.70 -11.33 -4.66
C ASP A 105 -14.21 -12.73 -5.09
N HIS A 106 -14.95 -13.37 -6.00
CA HIS A 106 -14.61 -14.67 -6.59
C HIS A 106 -13.93 -14.55 -7.95
N MET A 107 -13.64 -13.34 -8.40
CA MET A 107 -12.86 -13.03 -9.60
C MET A 107 -11.47 -12.56 -9.18
N SER A 108 -10.42 -13.11 -9.78
CA SER A 108 -9.06 -12.65 -9.52
C SER A 108 -8.81 -11.27 -10.16
N ILE A 109 -7.83 -10.52 -9.65
CA ILE A 109 -7.36 -9.28 -10.31
C ILE A 109 -6.95 -9.55 -11.76
N SER A 110 -6.26 -10.67 -12.01
CA SER A 110 -5.84 -11.06 -13.37
C SER A 110 -7.04 -11.30 -14.29
N ASP A 111 -8.08 -11.98 -13.81
CA ASP A 111 -9.30 -12.24 -14.59
C ASP A 111 -10.07 -10.94 -14.84
N TYR A 112 -10.13 -10.04 -13.86
CA TYR A 112 -10.75 -8.73 -14.03
C TYR A 112 -10.03 -7.92 -15.12
N ILE A 113 -8.70 -7.87 -15.07
CA ILE A 113 -7.87 -7.20 -16.10
C ILE A 113 -8.15 -7.82 -17.47
N ASN A 114 -8.13 -9.15 -17.60
CA ASN A 114 -8.38 -9.83 -18.88
C ASN A 114 -9.81 -9.62 -19.40
N THR A 115 -10.78 -9.39 -18.52
CA THR A 115 -12.19 -9.20 -18.88
C THR A 115 -12.47 -7.76 -19.34
N TYR A 116 -11.93 -6.77 -18.62
CA TYR A 116 -12.36 -5.38 -18.76
C TYR A 116 -11.29 -4.42 -19.31
N VAL A 117 -10.02 -4.77 -19.24
CA VAL A 117 -8.93 -3.92 -19.75
C VAL A 117 -8.67 -4.21 -21.23
N PRO A 118 -8.67 -3.20 -22.12
CA PRO A 118 -8.26 -3.38 -23.51
C PRO A 118 -6.88 -4.03 -23.63
N GLY A 119 -6.82 -5.15 -24.36
CA GLY A 119 -5.61 -5.97 -24.50
C GLY A 119 -5.25 -6.83 -23.28
N GLY A 120 -6.08 -6.82 -22.24
CA GLY A 120 -5.94 -7.64 -21.03
C GLY A 120 -4.58 -7.48 -20.36
N ILE A 121 -4.12 -8.54 -19.69
CA ILE A 121 -2.84 -8.56 -18.95
C ILE A 121 -1.61 -8.32 -19.86
N THR A 122 -1.77 -8.43 -21.18
CA THR A 122 -0.68 -8.24 -22.14
C THR A 122 -0.47 -6.78 -22.54
N SER A 123 -1.45 -5.91 -22.31
CA SER A 123 -1.33 -4.47 -22.59
C SER A 123 -0.40 -3.79 -21.58
N ARG A 124 0.11 -2.60 -21.91
CA ARG A 124 0.96 -1.83 -20.96
C ARG A 124 0.20 -1.51 -19.68
N PHE A 125 -1.07 -1.13 -19.80
CA PHE A 125 -1.94 -0.85 -18.67
C PHE A 125 -2.27 -2.10 -17.85
N GLY A 126 -2.57 -3.24 -18.50
CA GLY A 126 -2.79 -4.50 -17.79
C GLY A 126 -1.56 -4.95 -16.99
N LYS A 127 -0.36 -4.85 -17.58
CA LYS A 127 0.91 -5.12 -16.88
C LYS A 127 1.15 -4.15 -15.73
N TYR A 128 0.82 -2.88 -15.91
CA TYR A 128 0.93 -1.90 -14.86
C TYR A 128 0.06 -2.27 -13.65
N LEU A 129 -1.23 -2.56 -13.89
CA LEU A 129 -2.15 -2.96 -12.82
C LEU A 129 -1.70 -4.22 -12.09
N ASP A 130 -1.22 -5.22 -12.84
CA ASP A 130 -0.68 -6.45 -12.26
C ASP A 130 0.48 -6.16 -11.30
N ILE A 131 1.47 -5.39 -11.76
CA ILE A 131 2.63 -5.01 -10.94
C ILE A 131 2.20 -4.16 -9.74
N LEU A 132 1.30 -3.19 -9.95
CA LEU A 132 0.82 -2.29 -8.91
C LEU A 132 0.20 -3.09 -7.75
N PHE A 133 -0.74 -3.99 -8.04
CA PHE A 133 -1.43 -4.75 -7.00
C PHE A 133 -0.58 -5.89 -6.43
N ASN A 134 0.29 -6.52 -7.24
CA ASN A 134 1.25 -7.49 -6.73
C ASN A 134 2.19 -6.87 -5.69
N ASN A 135 2.75 -5.70 -5.97
CA ASN A 135 3.63 -4.99 -5.04
C ASN A 135 2.86 -4.49 -3.82
N PHE A 136 1.70 -3.85 -4.03
CA PHE A 136 0.92 -3.25 -2.95
C PHE A 136 0.41 -4.28 -1.94
N LEU A 137 -0.04 -5.44 -2.42
CA LEU A 137 -0.61 -6.49 -1.57
C LEU A 137 0.41 -7.58 -1.20
N SER A 138 1.59 -7.57 -1.86
CA SER A 138 2.60 -8.64 -1.74
C SER A 138 1.99 -10.03 -1.99
N SER A 139 1.13 -10.12 -3.02
CA SER A 139 0.34 -11.31 -3.36
C SER A 139 0.19 -11.42 -4.88
N GLU A 140 0.09 -12.63 -5.42
CA GLU A 140 -0.12 -12.83 -6.86
C GLU A 140 -1.51 -12.33 -7.27
N SER A 141 -1.57 -11.60 -8.39
CA SER A 141 -2.84 -11.06 -8.91
C SER A 141 -3.81 -12.15 -9.38
N SER A 142 -3.33 -13.39 -9.60
CA SER A 142 -4.19 -14.55 -9.90
C SER A 142 -4.94 -15.08 -8.67
N ASP A 143 -4.41 -14.80 -7.48
CA ASP A 143 -4.87 -15.39 -6.22
C ASP A 143 -5.54 -14.34 -5.32
N THR A 144 -5.67 -13.12 -5.84
CA THR A 144 -6.16 -11.95 -5.10
C THR A 144 -7.50 -11.48 -5.67
N SER A 145 -8.48 -11.28 -4.80
CA SER A 145 -9.82 -10.78 -5.12
C SER A 145 -9.78 -9.45 -5.89
N SER A 146 -10.56 -9.35 -6.97
CA SER A 146 -10.65 -8.17 -7.82
C SER A 146 -11.26 -6.96 -7.11
N LEU A 147 -11.94 -7.15 -5.98
CA LEU A 147 -12.46 -6.05 -5.15
C LEU A 147 -11.35 -5.09 -4.70
N TYR A 148 -10.12 -5.59 -4.45
CA TYR A 148 -8.99 -4.72 -4.13
C TYR A 148 -8.71 -3.72 -5.26
N LEU A 149 -8.72 -4.20 -6.50
CA LEU A 149 -8.52 -3.39 -7.68
C LEU A 149 -9.69 -2.43 -7.91
N VAL A 150 -10.91 -2.95 -7.92
CA VAL A 150 -12.12 -2.15 -8.19
C VAL A 150 -12.24 -1.00 -7.20
N TYR A 151 -12.09 -1.26 -5.89
CA TYR A 151 -12.22 -0.21 -4.90
C TYR A 151 -11.08 0.81 -4.95
N ALA A 152 -9.82 0.36 -5.02
CA ALA A 152 -8.69 1.29 -5.10
C ALA A 152 -8.80 2.22 -6.32
N LEU A 153 -9.04 1.65 -7.50
CA LEU A 153 -9.18 2.44 -8.72
C LEU A 153 -10.45 3.30 -8.72
N SER A 154 -11.55 2.88 -8.07
CA SER A 154 -12.76 3.71 -7.96
C SER A 154 -12.53 4.99 -7.15
N PHE A 155 -11.57 4.98 -6.23
CA PHE A 155 -11.11 6.17 -5.49
C PHE A 155 -10.03 6.96 -6.23
N GLY A 156 -9.69 6.57 -7.46
CA GLY A 156 -8.64 7.21 -8.26
C GLY A 156 -7.23 6.86 -7.81
N LEU A 157 -7.05 5.81 -7.00
CA LEU A 157 -5.73 5.36 -6.55
C LEU A 157 -5.04 4.57 -7.64
N ILE A 158 -4.53 5.28 -8.64
CA ILE A 158 -3.73 4.73 -9.73
C ILE A 158 -2.23 4.89 -9.51
N GLU A 159 -1.81 5.58 -8.45
CA GLU A 159 -0.43 5.69 -7.96
C GLU A 159 -0.42 5.74 -6.43
N PHE A 160 0.68 5.32 -5.80
CA PHE A 160 0.91 5.41 -4.36
C PHE A 160 2.09 6.33 -4.08
N GLY A 161 2.03 7.07 -2.97
CA GLY A 161 3.11 7.98 -2.59
C GLY A 161 4.12 7.33 -1.64
N GLU A 162 5.34 7.84 -1.69
CA GLU A 162 6.48 7.40 -0.88
C GLU A 162 7.18 8.61 -0.26
N GLN A 163 6.40 9.54 0.29
CA GLN A 163 6.89 10.91 0.48
C GLN A 163 7.78 11.10 1.71
N PHE A 164 7.46 10.43 2.82
CA PHE A 164 8.17 10.64 4.08
C PHE A 164 8.67 9.32 4.69
N HIS A 165 9.74 9.42 5.47
CA HIS A 165 10.08 8.43 6.49
C HIS A 165 10.63 9.16 7.74
N VAL A 166 10.65 8.50 8.90
CA VAL A 166 11.21 9.11 10.11
C VAL A 166 12.72 9.25 9.97
N HIS A 167 13.23 10.46 10.20
CA HIS A 167 14.66 10.72 10.23
C HIS A 167 15.37 9.81 11.25
N GLY A 168 16.36 9.06 10.78
CA GLY A 168 17.08 8.07 11.59
C GLY A 168 16.31 6.77 11.84
N GLY A 169 15.10 6.61 11.27
CA GLY A 169 14.39 5.34 11.10
C GLY A 169 13.05 5.20 11.83
N ASN A 170 12.09 4.54 11.18
CA ASN A 170 10.69 4.36 11.59
C ASN A 170 10.53 3.52 12.86
N ASP A 171 11.46 2.61 13.14
CA ASP A 171 11.42 1.81 14.36
C ASP A 171 11.54 2.66 15.64
N GLN A 172 11.89 3.94 15.52
CA GLN A 172 11.87 4.88 16.62
C GLN A 172 10.47 5.15 17.15
N ILE A 173 9.42 5.11 16.30
CA ILE A 173 8.03 5.32 16.74
C ILE A 173 7.65 4.32 17.85
N PRO A 174 7.68 2.99 17.61
CA PRO A 174 7.36 2.01 18.64
C PRO A 174 8.38 2.00 19.80
N LYS A 175 9.66 2.33 19.56
CA LYS A 175 10.65 2.44 20.64
C LYS A 175 10.38 3.62 21.58
N ARG A 176 9.99 4.78 21.06
CA ARG A 176 9.64 5.95 21.88
C ARG A 176 8.32 5.75 22.63
N LEU A 177 7.34 5.08 22.01
CA LEU A 177 6.13 4.63 22.71
C LEU A 177 6.45 3.69 23.87
N LYS A 178 7.30 2.68 23.66
CA LYS A 178 7.73 1.77 24.75
C LYS A 178 8.32 2.54 25.94
N LYS A 179 9.09 3.61 25.70
CA LYS A 179 9.66 4.44 26.77
C LYS A 179 8.57 5.14 27.61
N ARG A 180 7.44 5.54 27.00
CA ARG A 180 6.30 6.16 27.71
C ARG A 180 5.49 5.15 28.52
N LEU A 181 5.52 3.87 28.15
CA LEU A 181 4.78 2.77 28.80
C LEU A 181 5.69 1.94 29.73
N HIS A 182 6.58 2.61 30.46
CA HIS A 182 7.59 1.92 31.28
C HIS A 182 6.94 0.93 32.26
N GLY A 183 7.47 -0.31 32.28
CA GLY A 183 6.99 -1.39 33.14
C GLY A 183 5.74 -2.12 32.64
N GLN A 184 5.09 -1.66 31.56
CA GLN A 184 3.87 -2.29 31.03
C GLN A 184 4.14 -3.29 29.89
N ILE A 185 5.33 -3.25 29.28
CA ILE A 185 5.67 -4.07 28.11
C ILE A 185 6.66 -5.17 28.49
N VAL A 186 6.18 -6.42 28.45
CA VAL A 186 7.00 -7.64 28.62
C VAL A 186 7.27 -8.24 27.23
N THR A 187 8.52 -8.28 26.82
CA THR A 187 8.95 -8.90 25.55
C THR A 187 9.24 -10.38 25.73
N GLU A 188 9.40 -11.12 24.62
CA GLU A 188 9.67 -12.58 24.62
C GLU A 188 8.53 -13.43 25.22
N THR A 189 7.37 -12.82 25.45
CA THR A 189 6.17 -13.51 25.94
C THR A 189 5.25 -13.83 24.77
N ARG A 190 5.35 -15.03 24.22
CA ARG A 190 4.42 -15.50 23.17
C ARG A 190 3.09 -15.90 23.80
N LEU A 191 1.99 -15.24 23.38
CA LEU A 191 0.64 -15.68 23.73
C LEU A 191 0.37 -17.06 23.11
N ILE A 192 0.01 -18.05 23.94
CA ILE A 192 -0.28 -19.42 23.51
C ILE A 192 -1.73 -19.84 23.71
N GLY A 193 -2.51 -19.04 24.44
CA GLY A 193 -3.92 -19.32 24.71
C GLY A 193 -4.56 -18.17 25.47
N ILE A 194 -5.84 -17.95 25.19
CA ILE A 194 -6.70 -17.03 25.92
C ILE A 194 -7.82 -17.89 26.51
N LYS A 195 -8.13 -17.71 27.79
CA LYS A 195 -9.32 -18.27 28.41
C LYS A 195 -10.19 -17.11 28.86
N GLU A 196 -11.31 -16.93 28.19
CA GLU A 196 -12.36 -16.05 28.66
C GLU A 196 -13.01 -16.70 29.90
N LYS A 197 -13.20 -15.90 30.94
CA LYS A 197 -13.99 -16.31 32.10
C LYS A 197 -15.38 -15.75 31.88
N GLU A 198 -16.39 -16.62 31.87
CA GLU A 198 -17.78 -16.19 31.99
C GLU A 198 -17.94 -15.47 33.33
N ASN A 199 -18.49 -14.25 33.29
CA ASN A 199 -18.95 -13.52 34.47
C ASN A 199 -20.36 -13.96 34.83
#